data_AF-A0A8X8ZFX1-F1
#
_entry.id   AF-A0A8X8ZFX1-F1
#
_cell.length_a   1.000
_cell.length_b   1.000
_cell.length_c   1.000
_cell.angle_alpha   90.00
_cell.angle_beta   90.00
_cell.angle_gamma   90.00
#
_symmetry.space_group_name_H-M   'P 1'
#
loop_
_entity.id
_entity.type
_entity.pdbx_description
1 polymer ?
#
loop_
_entity_poly.entity_id
_entity_poly.type
_entity_poly.pdbx_seq_one_letter_code
_entity_poly.pdbx_strand_id
1 'polypeptide(L)'
;MTMVVVGLIAAMAFQAGVSPPGGVWQDDTPSHIAGKAVMASSHIKLYKLFSRANTTAFISSVLVIFLVAINAPKNSKTFVVVIWYATLVSMASIGV
;
A
#
# COMPACT_ATOMS: atom_id res chain seq x y z
N MET A 1 6.58 19.66 2.60
CA MET A 1 6.37 18.53 3.54
C MET A 1 5.57 17.38 2.94
N THR A 2 4.61 17.63 2.02
CA THR A 2 3.78 16.57 1.40
C THR A 2 4.57 15.49 0.63
N MET A 3 5.65 15.84 -0.09
CA MET A 3 6.43 14.84 -0.84
C MET A 3 7.12 13.80 0.04
N VAL A 4 7.63 14.21 1.20
CA VAL A 4 8.36 13.30 2.12
C VAL A 4 7.39 12.28 2.73
N VAL A 5 6.22 12.75 3.18
CA VAL A 5 5.19 11.88 3.78
C VAL A 5 4.72 10.82 2.79
N VAL A 6 4.45 11.21 1.54
CA VAL A 6 4.00 10.27 0.50
C VAL A 6 5.09 9.28 0.12
N GLY A 7 6.35 9.71 0.04
CA GLY A 7 7.49 8.82 -0.20
C GLY A 7 7.68 7.78 0.92
N LEU A 8 7.54 8.19 2.18
CA LEU A 8 7.61 7.27 3.32
C LEU A 8 6.48 6.25 3.31
N ILE A 9 5.25 6.65 3.03
CA ILE A 9 4.10 5.74 2.93
C ILE A 9 4.32 4.74 1.79
N ALA A 10 4.80 5.19 0.62
CA ALA A 10 5.11 4.31 -0.49
C ALA A 10 6.21 3.29 -0.13
N ALA A 11 7.27 3.72 0.55
CA ALA A 11 8.35 2.84 0.98
C ALA A 11 7.88 1.79 1.99
N MET A 12 7.08 2.19 3.00
CA MET A 12 6.53 1.28 3.99
C MET A 12 5.58 0.26 3.36
N ALA A 13 4.71 0.70 2.44
CA ALA A 13 3.79 -0.20 1.75
C ALA A 13 4.53 -1.17 0.81
N PHE A 14 5.61 -0.72 0.16
CA PHE A 14 6.49 -1.58 -0.63
C PHE A 14 7.16 -2.64 0.24
N GLN A 15 7.72 -2.25 1.39
CA GLN A 15 8.33 -3.18 2.34
C GLN A 15 7.32 -4.22 2.85
N ALA A 16 6.11 -3.79 3.22
CA ALA A 16 5.04 -4.67 3.66
C ALA A 16 4.53 -5.63 2.56
N GLY A 17 4.63 -5.22 1.29
CA GLY A 17 4.27 -6.07 0.14
C GLY A 17 5.33 -7.12 -0.20
N VAL A 18 6.62 -6.74 -0.16
CA VAL A 18 7.74 -7.65 -0.45
C VAL A 18 7.99 -8.62 0.70
N SER A 19 7.79 -8.17 1.94
CA SER A 19 7.95 -8.96 3.15
C SER A 19 6.62 -9.02 3.90
N PRO A 20 5.70 -9.92 3.49
CA PRO A 20 4.42 -10.05 4.15
C PRO A 20 4.62 -10.40 5.63
N PRO A 21 3.80 -9.84 6.55
CA PRO A 21 3.88 -10.14 7.96
C PRO A 21 3.68 -11.65 8.21
N GLY A 22 4.61 -12.25 8.94
CA GLY A 22 4.69 -13.70 9.13
C GLY A 22 5.56 -14.43 8.10
N GLY A 23 6.09 -13.74 7.09
CA GLY A 23 6.97 -14.30 6.08
C GLY A 23 6.24 -15.16 5.05
N VAL A 24 7.03 -15.96 4.34
CA VAL A 24 6.54 -16.95 3.37
C VAL A 24 6.90 -18.34 3.83
N TRP A 25 6.05 -19.31 3.52
CA TRP A 25 6.35 -20.72 3.74
C TRP A 25 7.63 -21.10 2.99
N GLN A 26 8.50 -21.86 3.63
CA GLN A 26 9.78 -22.33 3.05
C GLN A 26 9.68 -23.75 2.51
N ASP A 27 8.59 -24.45 2.83
CA ASP A 27 8.35 -25.85 2.58
C ASP A 27 6.96 -26.07 1.96
N ASP A 28 6.84 -27.15 1.20
CA ASP A 28 5.56 -27.61 0.65
C ASP A 28 4.96 -28.68 1.57
N THR A 29 3.74 -28.45 2.04
CA THR A 29 2.94 -29.42 2.79
C THR A 29 1.52 -29.49 2.22
N PRO A 30 0.70 -30.49 2.58
CA PRO A 30 -0.70 -30.55 2.16
C PRO A 30 -1.53 -29.31 2.57
N SER A 31 -1.07 -28.55 3.57
CA SER A 31 -1.76 -27.37 4.10
C SER A 31 -1.24 -26.05 3.51
N HIS A 32 -0.02 -26.01 2.97
CA HIS A 32 0.60 -24.77 2.48
C HIS A 32 1.68 -25.02 1.43
N ILE A 33 1.83 -24.04 0.54
CA ILE A 33 2.79 -24.08 -0.58
C ILE A 33 3.91 -23.10 -0.29
N ALA A 34 5.16 -23.51 -0.52
CA ALA A 34 6.35 -22.69 -0.40
C ALA A 34 6.23 -21.41 -1.26
N GLY A 35 6.75 -20.30 -0.74
CA GLY A 35 6.64 -18.98 -1.36
C GLY A 35 5.30 -18.28 -1.20
N LYS A 36 4.27 -18.95 -0.65
CA LYS A 36 3.02 -18.29 -0.28
C LYS A 36 3.14 -17.62 1.09
N ALA A 37 2.57 -16.43 1.24
CA ALA A 37 2.56 -15.72 2.52
C ALA A 37 1.93 -16.57 3.63
N VAL A 38 2.59 -16.68 4.77
CA VAL A 38 2.14 -17.49 5.92
C VAL A 38 0.77 -17.03 6.42
N MET A 39 0.55 -15.72 6.41
CA MET A 39 -0.72 -15.09 6.74
C MET A 39 -1.85 -15.44 5.76
N ALA A 40 -1.53 -15.72 4.49
CA ALA A 40 -2.50 -16.16 3.49
C ALA A 40 -3.02 -17.58 3.72
N SER A 41 -2.25 -18.43 4.43
CA SER A 41 -2.68 -19.78 4.81
C SER A 41 -3.37 -19.81 6.19
N SER A 42 -2.88 -19.03 7.16
CA SER A 42 -3.42 -19.05 8.53
C SER A 42 -4.68 -18.20 8.70
N HIS A 43 -4.75 -17.01 8.08
CA HIS A 43 -5.84 -16.04 8.28
C HIS A 43 -6.24 -15.34 6.98
N ILE A 44 -6.86 -16.09 6.07
CA ILE A 44 -7.21 -15.66 4.69
C ILE A 44 -8.00 -14.34 4.65
N LYS A 45 -8.93 -14.12 5.59
CA LYS A 45 -9.75 -12.89 5.64
C LYS A 45 -8.92 -11.65 5.97
N LEU A 46 -8.05 -11.75 6.98
CA LEU A 46 -7.16 -10.65 7.39
C LEU A 46 -6.10 -10.38 6.32
N TYR A 47 -5.52 -11.42 5.72
CA TYR A 47 -4.57 -11.27 4.63
C TYR A 47 -5.16 -10.54 3.42
N LYS A 48 -6.38 -10.89 3.00
CA LYS A 48 -7.06 -10.19 1.88
C LYS A 48 -7.33 -8.73 2.21
N LEU A 49 -7.71 -8.44 3.44
CA LEU A 49 -8.02 -7.08 3.88
C LEU A 49 -6.75 -6.22 3.95
N PHE A 50 -5.70 -6.73 4.60
CA PHE A 50 -4.37 -6.13 4.67
C PHE A 50 -3.76 -5.90 3.29
N SER A 51 -3.78 -6.92 2.42
CA SER A 51 -3.22 -6.82 1.07
C SER A 51 -3.96 -5.79 0.22
N ARG A 52 -5.29 -5.73 0.31
CA ARG A 52 -6.08 -4.70 -0.39
C ARG A 52 -5.76 -3.31 0.13
N ALA A 53 -5.76 -3.13 1.45
CA ALA A 53 -5.47 -1.86 2.08
C ALA A 53 -4.06 -1.36 1.70
N ASN A 54 -3.04 -2.20 1.88
CA ASN A 54 -1.66 -1.88 1.54
C ASN A 54 -1.47 -1.54 0.05
N THR A 55 -2.13 -2.27 -0.85
CA THR A 55 -2.08 -1.99 -2.30
C THR A 55 -2.74 -0.66 -2.63
N THR A 56 -3.89 -0.34 -2.02
CA THR A 56 -4.55 0.95 -2.22
C THR A 56 -3.72 2.12 -1.70
N ALA A 57 -3.07 1.97 -0.54
CA ALA A 57 -2.16 2.97 0.01
C ALA A 57 -0.97 3.24 -0.92
N PHE A 58 -0.38 2.15 -1.45
CA PHE A 58 0.75 2.23 -2.35
C PHE A 58 0.40 2.92 -3.66
N ILE A 59 -0.67 2.47 -4.34
CA ILE A 59 -1.13 3.06 -5.60
C ILE A 59 -1.46 4.55 -5.41
N SER A 60 -2.16 4.87 -4.33
CA SER A 60 -2.54 6.25 -4.02
C SER A 60 -1.30 7.14 -3.79
N SER A 61 -0.29 6.64 -3.08
CA SER A 61 0.96 7.35 -2.86
C SER A 61 1.76 7.55 -4.15
N VAL A 62 1.86 6.51 -5.00
CA VAL A 62 2.52 6.60 -6.31
C VAL A 62 1.84 7.61 -7.22
N LEU A 63 0.50 7.65 -7.24
CA LEU A 63 -0.26 8.64 -8.02
C LEU A 63 0.07 10.06 -7.57
N VAL A 64 0.16 10.33 -6.26
CA VAL A 64 0.54 11.65 -5.75
C VAL A 64 1.99 11.99 -6.10
N ILE A 65 2.92 11.05 -6.00
CA ILE A 65 4.32 11.27 -6.43
C ILE A 65 4.37 11.63 -7.91
N PHE A 66 3.65 10.90 -8.77
CA PHE A 66 3.63 11.12 -10.21
C PHE A 66 3.01 12.48 -10.57
N LEU A 67 1.88 12.81 -9.94
CA LEU A 67 1.20 14.11 -10.10
C LEU A 67 2.09 15.29 -9.70
N VAL A 68 2.86 15.14 -8.63
CA VAL A 68 3.81 16.17 -8.18
C VAL A 68 5.05 16.20 -9.09
N ALA A 69 5.54 15.06 -9.56
CA ALA A 69 6.71 14.95 -10.43
C ALA A 69 6.50 15.64 -11.79
N ILE A 70 5.29 15.59 -12.35
CA ILE A 70 4.94 16.24 -13.62
C ILE A 70 4.82 17.77 -13.47
N ASN A 71 5.02 18.34 -12.28
CA ASN A 71 4.78 19.76 -12.00
C ASN A 71 3.37 20.21 -12.44
N ALA A 72 2.39 19.31 -12.31
CA ALA A 72 1.00 19.61 -12.62
C ALA A 72 0.53 20.87 -11.85
N PRO A 73 -0.36 21.69 -12.43
CA PRO A 73 -0.71 23.01 -11.89
C PRO A 73 -1.30 22.89 -10.49
N LYS A 74 -0.45 23.19 -9.50
CA LYS A 74 -0.76 23.10 -8.05
C LYS A 74 -1.89 24.04 -7.61
N ASN A 75 -2.19 25.05 -8.43
CA ASN A 75 -3.23 26.05 -8.18
C ASN A 75 -4.63 25.65 -8.69
N SER A 76 -4.79 24.50 -9.35
CA SER A 76 -6.11 24.01 -9.72
C SER A 76 -6.82 23.40 -8.51
N LYS A 77 -8.06 23.80 -8.25
CA LYS A 77 -8.93 23.17 -7.23
C LYS A 77 -9.02 21.66 -7.42
N THR A 78 -8.99 21.17 -8.66
CA THR A 78 -9.03 19.74 -8.97
C THR A 78 -7.78 19.01 -8.49
N PHE A 79 -6.60 19.59 -8.65
CA PHE A 79 -5.33 19.00 -8.22
C PHE A 79 -5.27 18.83 -6.69
N VAL A 80 -5.71 19.87 -5.97
CA VAL A 80 -5.79 19.85 -4.51
C VAL A 80 -6.78 18.78 -4.04
N VAL A 81 -7.97 18.70 -4.64
CA VAL A 81 -8.99 17.69 -4.30
C VAL A 81 -8.48 16.26 -4.53
N VAL A 82 -7.76 16.01 -5.63
CA VAL A 82 -7.19 14.68 -5.92
C VAL A 82 -6.15 14.27 -4.88
N ILE A 83 -5.27 15.19 -4.45
CA ILE A 83 -4.28 14.91 -3.40
C ILE A 83 -4.96 14.65 -2.05
N TRP A 84 -5.98 15.44 -1.68
CA TRP A 84 -6.74 15.22 -0.45
C TRP A 84 -7.46 13.87 -0.45
N TYR A 85 -8.07 13.49 -1.57
CA TYR A 85 -8.73 12.21 -1.69
C TYR A 85 -7.75 11.03 -1.61
N ALA A 86 -6.60 11.14 -2.30
CA ALA A 86 -5.55 10.13 -2.30
C ALA A 86 -4.94 9.91 -0.89
N THR A 87 -4.71 11.00 -0.16
CA THR A 87 -4.20 10.94 1.22
C THR A 87 -5.23 10.37 2.20
N LEU A 88 -6.52 10.72 2.07
CA LEU A 88 -7.60 10.12 2.85
C LEU A 88 -7.70 8.61 2.64
N VAL A 89 -7.64 8.15 1.39
CA VAL A 89 -7.67 6.71 1.06
C VAL A 89 -6.46 6.00 1.68
N SER A 90 -5.28 6.63 1.65
CA SER A 90 -4.08 6.06 2.26
C SER A 90 -4.19 5.96 3.79
N MET A 91 -4.70 7.00 4.46
CA MET A 91 -4.95 6.97 5.91
C MET A 91 -6.01 5.95 6.31
N ALA A 92 -7.10 5.83 5.55
CA ALA A 92 -8.13 4.83 5.80
C ALA A 92 -7.60 3.40 5.65
N SER A 93 -6.59 3.19 4.79
CA SER A 93 -5.98 1.88 4.56
C SER A 93 -4.94 1.47 5.61
N ILE A 94 -4.35 2.42 6.36
CA ILE A 94 -3.37 2.11 7.41
C ILE A 94 -4.06 1.58 8.69
N GLY A 95 -5.34 1.89 8.89
CA GLY A 95 -6.11 1.51 10.07
C GLY A 95 -6.87 0.18 9.97
N VAL A 96 -6.56 -0.65 8.98
CA VAL A 96 -7.27 -1.92 8.68
C VAL A 96 -6.30 -3.09 8.71
#